data_AF-A0AA36GVR9-F1
#
_entry.id   AF-A0AA36GVR9-F1
#
_cell.length_a   1.000
_cell.length_b   1.000
_cell.length_c   1.000
_cell.angle_alpha   90.00
_cell.angle_beta   90.00
_cell.angle_gamma   90.00
#
_symmetry.space_group_name_H-M   'P 1'
#
loop_
_entity.id
_entity.type
_entity.pdbx_description
1 polymer ?
#
loop_
_entity_poly.entity_id
_entity_poly.type
_entity_poly.pdbx_seq_one_letter_code
_entity_poly.pdbx_strand_id
1 'polypeptide(L)'
;MIVDRSYCPFRCFDRGVCYQDSGSVFCICYEATENKFCEDTSANHPAEASAISGFSIAATIFFLLLLAYAVWRRYKEWNQSRVISRHARGHATPPAPREEPQAPPAYSPRTVEPSAPPLETAI
;
A
#
# COMPACT_ATOMS: atom_id res chain seq x y z
N MET A 1 57.05 9.16 -49.43
CA MET A 1 56.32 9.19 -48.13
C MET A 1 56.26 7.77 -47.63
N ILE A 2 56.69 7.50 -46.39
CA ILE A 2 56.77 6.15 -45.82
C ILE A 2 55.77 6.09 -44.65
N VAL A 3 54.79 5.19 -44.75
CA VAL A 3 53.85 4.90 -43.66
C VAL A 3 54.37 3.66 -42.96
N ASP A 4 55.09 3.85 -41.85
CA ASP A 4 55.61 2.74 -41.06
C ASP A 4 54.55 2.32 -40.01
N ARG A 5 54.02 1.10 -40.17
CA ARG A 5 53.04 0.51 -39.24
C ARG A 5 53.70 -0.16 -38.03
N SER A 6 55.02 -0.22 -37.96
CA SER A 6 55.75 -1.05 -37.00
C SER A 6 56.09 -0.35 -35.68
N TYR A 7 56.14 0.99 -35.66
CA TYR A 7 56.61 1.72 -34.48
C TYR A 7 55.94 3.08 -34.32
N CYS A 8 54.83 3.10 -33.58
CA CYS A 8 54.23 4.34 -33.06
C CYS A 8 54.40 4.29 -31.53
N PRO A 9 55.14 5.24 -30.90
CA PRO A 9 55.31 5.26 -29.45
C PRO A 9 53.98 5.41 -28.71
N PHE A 10 53.01 6.06 -29.36
CA PHE A 10 51.61 6.10 -28.96
C PHE A 10 50.84 5.24 -29.95
N ARG A 11 50.38 4.05 -29.53
CA ARG A 11 49.51 3.23 -30.40
C ARG A 11 48.25 4.05 -30.69
N CYS A 12 48.08 4.50 -31.93
CA CYS A 12 46.75 4.85 -32.41
C CYS A 12 45.90 3.59 -32.24
N PHE A 13 44.73 3.71 -31.61
CA PHE A 13 43.81 2.56 -31.50
C PHE A 13 43.50 2.02 -32.92
N ASP A 14 42.93 0.80 -33.02
CA ASP A 14 42.68 0.09 -34.28
C ASP A 14 41.85 0.86 -35.34
N ARG A 15 41.39 2.06 -35.00
CA ARG A 15 40.65 3.01 -35.83
C ARG A 15 41.49 4.15 -36.43
N GLY A 16 42.82 4.05 -36.39
CA GLY A 16 43.69 5.10 -36.95
C GLY A 16 44.98 4.58 -37.57
N VAL A 17 45.65 5.49 -38.27
CA VAL A 17 47.01 5.29 -38.79
C VAL A 17 47.98 6.24 -38.12
N CYS A 18 49.18 5.74 -37.85
CA CYS A 18 50.28 6.54 -37.36
C CYS A 18 50.87 7.36 -38.52
N TYR A 19 50.98 8.67 -38.33
CA TYR A 19 51.60 9.59 -39.26
C TYR A 19 52.76 10.29 -38.56
N GLN A 20 53.95 10.22 -39.16
CA GLN A 20 55.13 10.90 -38.65
C GLN A 20 55.57 11.96 -39.66
N ASP A 21 55.72 13.19 -39.18
CA ASP A 21 56.23 14.30 -39.95
C ASP A 21 57.21 15.13 -39.11
N SER A 22 58.39 15.38 -39.67
CA SER A 22 59.40 16.28 -39.10
C SER A 22 59.72 16.02 -37.62
N GLY A 23 59.77 14.74 -37.22
CA GLY A 23 60.06 14.29 -35.85
C GLY A 23 58.86 14.30 -34.89
N SER A 24 57.70 14.76 -35.34
CA SER A 24 56.44 14.71 -34.59
C SER A 24 55.57 13.54 -35.07
N VAL A 25 54.91 12.86 -34.13
CA VAL A 25 54.05 11.71 -34.41
C VAL A 25 52.60 12.07 -34.05
N PHE A 26 51.68 11.81 -34.98
CA PHE A 26 50.25 12.08 -34.84
C PHE A 26 49.43 10.89 -35.30
N CYS A 27 48.23 10.71 -34.74
CA CYS A 27 47.25 9.73 -35.20
C CYS A 27 46.25 10.38 -36.14
N ILE A 28 46.05 9.77 -37.30
CA ILE A 28 44.97 10.13 -38.23
C ILE A 28 43.88 9.07 -38.07
N CYS A 29 42.72 9.49 -37.55
CA CYS A 29 41.58 8.62 -37.30
C CYS A 29 40.77 8.42 -38.58
N TYR A 30 40.28 7.21 -38.83
CA TYR A 30 39.38 6.94 -39.96
C TYR A 30 38.01 7.60 -39.78
N GLU A 31 37.59 7.77 -38.52
CA GLU A 31 36.35 8.41 -38.13
C GLU A 31 36.64 9.76 -37.45
N ALA A 32 35.73 10.72 -37.61
CA ALA A 32 35.79 12.01 -36.95
C ALA A 32 35.53 11.83 -35.45
N THR A 33 36.57 11.44 -34.72
CA THR A 33 36.60 11.40 -33.26
C THR A 33 37.23 12.69 -32.75
N GLU A 34 36.72 13.23 -31.65
CA GLU A 34 37.29 14.44 -31.02
C GLU A 34 38.62 14.13 -30.32
N ASN A 35 38.96 12.85 -30.13
CA ASN A 35 40.15 12.40 -29.42
C ASN A 35 41.36 12.23 -30.34
N LYS A 36 42.49 12.83 -29.95
CA LYS A 36 43.78 12.77 -30.66
C LYS A 36 44.37 11.36 -30.81
N PHE A 37 43.80 10.37 -30.13
CA PHE A 37 44.24 8.97 -30.14
C PHE A 37 43.27 8.01 -30.83
N CYS A 38 42.22 8.51 -31.48
CA CYS A 38 41.21 7.70 -32.16
C CYS A 38 40.48 6.71 -31.22
N GLU A 39 40.30 7.12 -29.98
CA GLU A 39 39.59 6.33 -28.97
C GLU A 39 38.07 6.47 -29.16
N ASP A 40 37.36 5.36 -29.01
CA ASP A 40 35.90 5.34 -29.04
C ASP A 40 35.33 6.02 -27.79
N THR A 41 34.95 7.29 -27.92
CA THR A 41 34.17 7.98 -26.87
C THR A 41 32.77 7.37 -26.69
N SER A 42 32.34 6.52 -27.64
CA SER A 42 31.07 5.78 -27.58
C SER A 42 31.05 4.63 -26.56
N ALA A 43 32.17 4.31 -25.89
CA ALA A 43 32.25 3.22 -24.92
C ALA A 43 31.96 3.64 -23.46
N ASN A 44 31.54 4.89 -23.20
CA ASN A 44 31.33 5.39 -21.83
C ASN A 44 29.86 5.69 -21.46
N HIS A 45 28.95 4.87 -21.95
CA HIS A 45 27.79 4.52 -21.13
C HIS A 45 27.75 2.99 -21.00
N PRO A 46 28.37 2.41 -19.96
CA PRO A 46 27.64 1.35 -19.31
C PRO A 46 26.35 2.04 -18.82
N ALA A 47 25.27 1.81 -19.55
CA ALA A 47 24.00 1.66 -18.88
C ALA A 47 24.25 0.55 -17.85
N GLU A 48 24.69 0.94 -16.65
CA GLU A 48 24.53 0.12 -15.46
C GLU A 48 23.01 0.06 -15.23
N ALA A 49 22.34 -0.66 -16.13
CA ALA A 49 21.08 -1.30 -15.90
C ALA A 49 21.37 -2.24 -14.75
N SER A 50 21.27 -1.68 -13.55
CA SER A 50 21.18 -2.32 -12.25
C SER A 50 21.37 -3.82 -12.39
N ALA A 51 22.58 -4.30 -12.12
CA ALA A 51 22.83 -5.70 -11.89
C ALA A 51 22.05 -6.08 -10.63
N ILE A 52 20.72 -6.22 -10.80
CA ILE A 52 19.82 -6.73 -9.80
C ILE A 52 20.21 -8.18 -9.70
N SER A 53 21.13 -8.46 -8.78
CA SER A 53 21.46 -9.82 -8.39
C SER A 53 20.14 -10.52 -8.12
N GLY A 54 19.89 -11.70 -8.71
CA GLY A 54 18.63 -12.43 -8.50
C GLY A 54 18.30 -12.67 -7.02
N PHE A 55 19.33 -12.59 -6.18
CA PHE A 55 19.24 -12.58 -4.72
C PHE A 55 18.38 -11.43 -4.17
N SER A 56 18.46 -10.22 -4.75
CA SER A 56 17.64 -9.07 -4.37
C SER A 56 16.16 -9.31 -4.68
N ILE A 57 15.84 -9.97 -5.79
CA ILE A 57 14.43 -10.26 -6.16
C ILE A 57 13.86 -11.32 -5.21
N ALA A 58 14.60 -12.39 -4.94
CA ALA A 58 14.17 -13.42 -4.00
C ALA A 58 13.97 -12.84 -2.58
N ALA A 59 14.88 -12.00 -2.11
CA ALA A 59 14.78 -11.34 -0.81
C ALA A 59 13.58 -10.39 -0.74
N THR A 60 13.33 -9.58 -1.77
CA THR A 60 12.18 -8.66 -1.81
C THR A 60 10.85 -9.42 -1.83
N ILE A 61 10.72 -10.48 -2.64
CA ILE A 61 9.52 -11.33 -2.65
C ILE A 61 9.31 -11.97 -1.27
N PHE A 62 10.37 -12.51 -0.66
CA PHE A 62 10.27 -13.11 0.68
C PHE A 62 9.81 -12.09 1.73
N PHE A 63 10.37 -10.87 1.72
CA PHE A 63 9.93 -9.79 2.61
C PHE A 63 8.45 -9.41 2.37
N LEU A 64 8.01 -9.31 1.11
CA LEU A 64 6.62 -9.01 0.78
C LEU A 64 5.66 -10.11 1.27
N LEU A 65 6.05 -11.38 1.14
CA LEU A 65 5.28 -12.51 1.66
C LEU A 65 5.17 -12.48 3.19
N LEU A 66 6.25 -12.16 3.90
CA LEU A 66 6.23 -12.01 5.36
C LEU A 66 5.31 -10.86 5.80
N LEU A 67 5.36 -9.72 5.11
CA LEU A 67 4.48 -8.59 5.39
C LEU A 67 3.01 -8.93 5.13
N ALA A 68 2.71 -9.55 3.98
CA ALA A 68 1.36 -10.01 3.65
C ALA A 68 0.83 -11.02 4.69
N TYR A 69 1.68 -11.95 5.13
CA TYR A 69 1.32 -12.90 6.18
C TYR A 69 1.05 -12.21 7.53
N ALA A 70 1.87 -11.23 7.93
CA ALA A 70 1.66 -10.47 9.15
C ALA A 70 0.35 -9.67 9.11
N VAL A 71 0.05 -9.01 7.99
CA VAL A 71 -1.21 -8.28 7.77
C VAL A 71 -2.39 -9.24 7.79
N TRP A 72 -2.29 -10.38 7.10
CA TRP A 72 -3.35 -11.39 7.10
C TRP A 72 -3.59 -11.95 8.51
N ARG A 73 -2.53 -12.21 9.29
CA ARG A 73 -2.67 -12.65 10.67
C ARG A 73 -3.47 -11.65 11.51
N ARG A 74 -3.13 -10.36 11.42
CA ARG A 74 -3.87 -9.29 12.12
C ARG A 74 -5.31 -9.16 11.62
N TYR A 75 -5.52 -9.28 10.31
CA TYR A 75 -6.86 -9.28 9.72
C TYR A 75 -7.70 -10.46 10.24
N LYS A 76 -7.11 -11.65 10.35
CA LYS A 76 -7.78 -12.84 10.87
C LYS A 76 -8.20 -12.65 12.32
N GLU A 77 -7.30 -12.15 13.18
CA GLU A 77 -7.59 -11.84 14.58
C GLU A 77 -8.75 -10.83 14.68
N TRP A 78 -8.70 -9.74 13.91
CA TRP A 78 -9.75 -8.73 13.89
C TRP A 78 -11.09 -9.25 13.38
N ASN A 79 -11.07 -10.09 12.34
CA ASN A 79 -12.29 -10.67 11.79
C ASN A 79 -12.94 -11.63 12.79
N GLN A 80 -12.16 -12.40 13.56
CA GLN A 80 -12.70 -13.25 14.62
C GLN A 80 -13.31 -12.45 15.78
N SER A 81 -12.68 -11.34 16.20
CA SER A 81 -13.27 -10.45 17.22
C SER A 81 -14.61 -9.85 16.78
N ARG A 82 -14.78 -9.57 15.48
CA ARG A 82 -16.04 -9.08 14.91
C ARG A 82 -17.16 -10.13 14.93
N VAL A 83 -16.85 -11.40 14.71
CA VAL A 83 -17.87 -12.48 14.75
C VAL A 83 -18.41 -12.67 16.16
N ILE A 84 -17.54 -12.68 17.18
CA ILE A 84 -17.95 -12.84 18.59
C ILE A 84 -18.79 -11.64 19.05
N SER A 85 -18.41 -10.43 18.64
CA SER A 85 -19.12 -9.19 18.99
C SER A 85 -20.54 -9.12 18.39
N ARG A 86 -20.79 -9.76 17.24
CA ARG A 86 -22.14 -9.83 16.64
C ARG A 86 -23.05 -10.79 17.40
N HIS A 87 -22.54 -11.93 17.86
CA HIS A 87 -23.32 -12.86 18.67
C HIS A 87 -23.64 -12.31 20.06
N ALA A 88 -22.71 -11.59 20.70
CA ALA A 88 -22.97 -10.95 21.99
C ALA A 88 -24.08 -9.88 21.91
N ARG A 89 -24.20 -9.17 20.78
CA ARG A 89 -25.24 -8.15 20.58
C ARG A 89 -26.62 -8.74 20.26
N GLY A 90 -26.68 -9.96 19.72
CA GLY A 90 -27.93 -10.69 19.47
C GLY A 90 -28.50 -11.40 20.71
N HIS A 91 -27.66 -11.67 21.72
CA HIS A 91 -28.07 -12.25 23.00
C HIS A 91 -28.23 -11.22 24.12
N ALA A 92 -28.17 -9.92 23.81
CA ALA A 92 -28.54 -8.89 24.76
C ALA A 92 -30.03 -9.08 25.09
N THR A 93 -30.28 -9.52 26.32
CA THR A 93 -31.60 -9.68 26.94
C THR A 93 -32.43 -8.44 26.61
N PRO A 94 -33.66 -8.58 26.10
CA PRO A 94 -34.52 -7.42 25.89
C PRO A 94 -34.61 -6.64 27.21
N PRO A 95 -34.58 -5.29 27.15
CA PRO A 95 -34.77 -4.49 28.35
C PRO A 95 -36.06 -4.93 29.04
N ALA A 96 -35.98 -5.18 30.35
CA ALA A 96 -37.12 -5.65 31.13
C ALA A 96 -38.34 -4.74 30.86
N PRO A 97 -39.56 -5.32 30.72
CA PRO A 97 -40.77 -4.54 30.55
C PRO A 97 -40.84 -3.48 31.65
N ARG A 98 -40.94 -2.21 31.25
CA ARG A 98 -41.10 -1.09 32.16
C ARG A 98 -42.41 -1.30 32.91
N GLU A 99 -42.35 -1.63 34.20
CA GLU A 99 -43.52 -1.61 35.07
C GLU A 99 -44.07 -0.17 35.06
N GLU A 100 -45.22 -0.02 34.43
CA GLU A 100 -45.97 1.23 34.40
C GLU A 100 -46.54 1.46 35.81
N PRO A 101 -46.33 2.64 36.42
CA PRO A 101 -46.88 2.94 37.74
C PRO A 101 -48.39 2.74 37.73
N GLN A 102 -48.89 1.76 38.49
CA GLN A 102 -50.32 1.53 38.67
C GLN A 102 -50.97 2.83 39.16
N ALA A 103 -51.85 3.39 38.33
CA ALA A 103 -52.66 4.53 38.68
C ALA A 103 -53.50 4.19 39.92
N PRO A 104 -53.66 5.13 40.88
CA PRO A 104 -54.45 4.89 42.07
C PRO A 104 -55.92 4.58 41.70
N PRO A 105 -56.62 3.75 42.48
CA PRO A 105 -57.98 3.35 42.18
C PRO A 105 -58.89 4.57 42.09
N ALA A 106 -59.69 4.63 41.02
CA ALA A 106 -60.66 5.67 40.79
C ALA A 106 -61.66 5.72 41.94
N TYR A 107 -61.77 6.89 42.55
CA TYR A 107 -62.75 7.18 43.61
C TYR A 107 -64.16 7.08 43.01
N SER A 108 -64.93 6.07 43.44
CA SER A 108 -66.33 5.91 43.04
C SER A 108 -67.21 6.82 43.91
N PRO A 109 -67.87 7.85 43.36
CA PRO A 109 -68.78 8.67 44.15
C PRO A 109 -69.99 7.82 44.56
N ARG A 110 -70.33 7.87 45.86
CA ARG A 110 -71.57 7.29 46.39
C ARG A 110 -72.76 7.98 45.71
N THR A 111 -73.53 7.21 44.97
CA THR A 111 -74.88 7.60 44.53
C THR A 111 -75.74 7.74 45.78
N VAL A 112 -76.14 8.97 46.10
CA VAL A 112 -77.16 9.22 47.11
C VAL A 112 -78.51 8.95 46.45
N GLU A 113 -79.14 7.85 46.84
CA GLU A 113 -80.48 7.47 46.43
C GLU A 113 -81.51 8.34 47.16
N PRO A 114 -82.41 9.07 46.46
CA PRO A 114 -83.44 9.87 47.11
C PRO A 114 -84.53 8.98 47.70
N SER A 115 -84.74 9.09 49.02
CA SER A 115 -85.89 8.48 49.72
C SER A 115 -87.22 8.93 49.10
N ALA A 116 -88.06 7.96 48.72
CA ALA A 116 -89.44 8.17 48.33
C ALA A 116 -90.32 8.56 49.54
N PRO A 117 -91.36 9.38 49.36
CA PRO A 117 -92.30 9.74 50.43
C PRO A 117 -93.25 8.58 50.78
N PRO A 118 -93.79 8.54 52.01
CA PRO A 118 -94.69 7.47 52.44
C PRO A 118 -96.07 7.61 51.78
N LEU A 119 -96.60 6.49 51.30
CA LEU A 119 -97.95 6.38 50.77
C LEU A 119 -98.93 6.21 51.95
N GLU A 120 -99.90 7.12 52.05
CA GLU A 120 -101.00 7.08 53.02
C GLU A 120 -101.79 5.77 52.90
N THR A 121 -101.94 5.08 54.02
CA THR A 121 -102.78 3.88 54.17
C THR A 121 -104.24 4.32 54.28
N ALA A 122 -105.05 3.98 53.29
CA ALA A 122 -106.50 4.02 53.40
C ALA A 122 -107.02 2.61 53.77
N ILE A 123 -107.87 2.61 54.80
CA ILE A 123 -108.81 1.57 55.27
C ILE A 123 -108.23 0.54 56.24
#